data_AF-A0AAW9I9K9-F1
#
_entry.id   AF-A0AAW9I9K9-F1
#
_cell.length_a   1.000
_cell.length_b   1.000
_cell.length_c   1.000
_cell.angle_alpha   90.00
_cell.angle_beta   90.00
_cell.angle_gamma   90.00
#
_symmetry.space_group_name_H-M   'P 1'
#
loop_
_entity.id
_entity.type
_entity.pdbx_description
1 polymer ?
#
loop_
_entity_poly.entity_id
_entity_poly.type
_entity_poly.pdbx_seq_one_letter_code
_entity_poly.pdbx_strand_id
1 'polypeptide(L)' 'MIYAIYKNKIYLANVRQSKVRLKTRVAELGFNELVDLAGNVHKDIFIKEVDMNDVDIIYEVEYRVLYRG' A
#
# COMPACT_ATOMS: atom_id res chain seq x y z
N MET A 1 -1.12 6.31 -8.97
CA MET A 1 -1.08 5.75 -7.59
C MET A 1 -1.38 4.27 -7.69
N ILE A 2 -0.57 3.43 -7.04
CA ILE A 2 -0.72 1.97 -7.10
C ILE A 2 -1.54 1.49 -5.90
N TYR A 3 -2.49 0.61 -6.19
CA TYR A 3 -3.37 -0.04 -5.23
C TYR A 3 -3.26 -1.56 -5.36
N ALA A 4 -3.57 -2.25 -4.27
CA ALA A 4 -3.65 -3.70 -4.23
C ALA A 4 -4.94 -4.14 -3.52
N ILE A 5 -5.57 -5.19 -4.04
CA ILE A 5 -6.63 -5.91 -3.36
C ILE A 5 -6.02 -7.10 -2.64
N TYR A 6 -6.16 -7.13 -1.32
CA TYR A 6 -5.68 -8.21 -0.47
C TYR A 6 -6.79 -8.60 0.50
N LYS A 7 -7.24 -9.86 0.46
CA LYS A 7 -8.32 -10.37 1.34
C LYS A 7 -9.58 -9.49 1.28
N ASN A 8 -10.02 -9.17 0.06
CA ASN A 8 -11.22 -8.35 -0.23
C ASN A 8 -11.16 -6.89 0.27
N LYS A 9 -9.97 -6.36 0.60
CA LYS A 9 -9.78 -4.95 0.96
C LYS A 9 -8.78 -4.28 0.03
N ILE A 10 -8.99 -2.99 -0.23
CA ILE A 10 -8.12 -2.16 -1.06
C ILE A 10 -7.10 -1.45 -0.18
N TYR A 11 -5.83 -1.55 -0.55
CA TYR A 11 -4.71 -0.88 0.14
C TYR A 11 -3.91 -0.05 -0.84
N LEU A 12 -3.26 1.02 -0.34
CA LEU A 12 -2.16 1.64 -1.08
C LEU A 12 -1.01 0.65 -1.14
N ALA A 13 -0.40 0.51 -2.31
CA ALA A 13 0.63 -0.50 -2.54
C ALA A 13 1.90 0.12 -3.11
N ASN A 14 3.03 -0.47 -2.71
CA ASN A 14 4.32 -0.26 -3.35
C ASN A 14 4.89 -1.62 -3.74
N VAL A 15 5.11 -1.83 -5.04
CA VAL A 15 5.61 -3.09 -5.58
C VAL A 15 7.13 -3.01 -5.68
N ARG A 16 7.82 -4.00 -5.09
CA ARG A 16 9.28 -4.12 -5.12
C ARG A 16 9.66 -5.55 -5.45
N GLN A 17 10.15 -5.77 -6.67
CA GLN A 17 10.52 -7.11 -7.17
C GLN A 17 9.34 -8.09 -7.02
N SER A 18 9.44 -9.08 -6.10
CA SER A 18 8.41 -10.08 -5.84
C SER A 18 7.54 -9.77 -4.61
N LYS A 19 7.75 -8.61 -3.96
CA LYS A 19 7.01 -8.23 -2.75
C LYS A 19 6.11 -7.03 -3.01
N VAL A 20 4.99 -7.03 -2.30
CA VAL A 20 4.05 -5.91 -2.27
C VAL A 20 3.99 -5.39 -0.85
N ARG A 21 4.32 -4.11 -0.68
CA ARG A 21 4.15 -3.42 0.60
C ARG A 21 2.79 -2.72 0.60
N LEU A 22 1.87 -3.24 1.41
CA LEU A 22 0.54 -2.68 1.67
C LEU A 22 0.65 -1.59 2.74
N LYS A 23 -0.10 -0.50 2.58
CA LYS A 23 -0.16 0.63 3.51
C LYS A 23 -1.61 0.98 3.85
N THR A 24 -1.87 1.20 5.14
CA THR A 24 -3.16 1.66 5.67
C THR A 24 -2.94 2.67 6.81
N ARG A 25 -3.97 3.43 7.15
CA ARG A 25 -4.03 4.31 8.34
C ARG A 25 -4.86 3.72 9.49
N VAL A 26 -5.37 2.50 9.30
CA VAL A 26 -6.17 1.78 10.30
C VAL A 26 -5.33 0.64 10.85
N ALA A 27 -5.27 0.53 12.18
CA ALA A 27 -4.60 -0.59 12.83
C ALA A 27 -5.34 -1.90 12.49
N GLU A 28 -4.63 -2.83 11.87
CA GLU A 28 -5.17 -4.13 11.46
C GLU A 28 -4.20 -5.26 11.84
N LEU A 29 -4.73 -6.45 12.14
CA LEU A 29 -3.92 -7.58 12.57
C LEU A 29 -2.93 -8.01 11.48
N GLY A 30 -1.66 -8.11 11.85
CA GLY A 30 -0.56 -8.46 10.95
C GLY A 30 0.00 -7.29 10.14
N PHE A 31 -0.42 -6.06 10.41
CA PHE A 31 0.29 -4.85 9.99
C PHE A 31 1.10 -4.29 11.16
N ASN A 32 2.26 -3.72 10.85
CA ASN A 32 3.15 -3.09 11.83
C ASN A 32 3.20 -1.59 11.59
N GLU A 33 3.47 -0.81 12.65
CA GLU A 33 3.73 0.61 12.52
C GLU A 33 4.94 0.84 11.59
N LEU A 34 4.83 1.87 10.74
CA LEU A 34 5.93 2.26 9.87
C LEU A 34 7.05 2.84 10.72
N VAL A 35 8.23 2.23 10.62
CA VAL A 35 9.48 2.77 11.15
C VAL A 35 10.25 3.40 10.00
N ASP A 36 10.62 4.67 10.12
CA ASP A 36 11.42 5.36 9.12
C ASP A 36 12.92 4.96 9.22
N LEU A 37 13.75 5.51 8.33
CA LEU A 37 15.20 5.22 8.32
C LEU A 37 15.94 5.77 9.54
N ALA A 38 15.37 6.76 10.24
CA ALA A 38 15.92 7.34 11.45
C ALA A 38 15.44 6.62 12.72
N GLY A 39 14.58 5.60 12.59
CA GLY A 39 14.01 4.85 13.70
C GLY A 39 12.75 5.48 14.31
N ASN A 40 12.18 6.54 13.72
CA ASN A 40 10.92 7.11 14.20
C ASN A 40 9.74 6.22 13.82
N VAL A 41 8.85 6.01 14.79
CA VAL A 41 7.65 5.20 14.63
C VAL A 41 6.46 6.09 14.29
N HIS A 42 5.85 5.86 13.13
CA HIS A 42 4.62 6.51 12.69
C HIS A 42 3.41 5.74 13.20
N LYS A 43 2.81 6.20 14.31
CA LYS A 43 1.65 5.56 14.95
C LYS A 43 0.36 5.61 14.13
N ASP A 44 0.34 6.43 13.08
CA ASP A 44 -0.79 6.64 12.17
C ASP A 44 -0.64 5.88 10.84
N ILE A 45 0.51 5.23 10.61
CA ILE A 45 0.81 4.53 9.37
C ILE A 45 1.18 3.09 9.67
N PHE A 46 0.40 2.18 9.11
CA PHE A 46 0.63 0.74 9.25
C PHE A 46 1.01 0.14 7.90
N ILE A 47 2.02 -0.71 7.91
CA ILE A 47 2.54 -1.40 6.72
C ILE A 47 2.57 -2.90 6.91
N LYS A 48 2.42 -3.62 5.80
CA LYS A 48 2.59 -5.06 5.72
C LYS A 48 3.27 -5.42 4.42
N GLU A 49 4.27 -6.30 4.49
CA GLU A 49 4.87 -6.90 3.29
C GLU A 49 4.24 -8.27 3.06
N VAL A 50 3.80 -8.50 1.83
CA VAL A 50 3.26 -9.77 1.35
C VAL A 50 3.96 -10.15 0.05
N ASP A 51 3.92 -11.44 -0.31
CA ASP A 51 4.38 -11.88 -1.63
C ASP A 51 3.39 -11.39 -2.70
N MET A 52 3.88 -11.13 -3.91
CA MET A 52 3.03 -10.71 -5.02
C MET A 52 1.96 -11.77 -5.36
N ASN A 53 2.26 -13.05 -5.14
CA ASN A 53 1.31 -14.15 -5.39
C ASN A 53 0.20 -14.23 -4.33
N ASP A 54 0.33 -13.56 -3.19
CA ASP A 54 -0.69 -13.51 -2.13
C ASP A 54 -1.69 -12.36 -2.33
N VAL A 55 -1.49 -11.53 -3.34
CA VAL A 55 -2.32 -10.36 -3.64
C VAL A 55 -3.29 -10.71 -4.77
N ASP A 56 -4.57 -10.40 -4.57
CA ASP A 56 -5.63 -10.75 -5.51
C ASP A 56 -5.49 -9.95 -6.82
N ILE A 57 -5.29 -8.63 -6.71
CA ILE A 57 -5.17 -7.69 -7.83
C ILE A 57 -4.19 -6.57 -7.48
N ILE A 58 -3.35 -6.15 -8.44
CA ILE A 58 -2.54 -4.92 -8.36
C ILE A 58 -2.93 -4.05 -9.54
N TYR A 59 -3.25 -2.77 -9.28
CA TYR A 59 -3.66 -1.84 -10.32
C TYR A 59 -3.20 -0.41 -10.04
N GLU A 60 -3.11 0.39 -11.10
CA GLU A 60 -2.87 1.82 -11.03
C GLU A 60 -4.07 2.60 -11.54
N VAL A 61 -4.40 3.68 -10.85
CA VAL A 61 -5.37 4.68 -11.33
C VAL A 61 -4.62 5.88 -11.88
N GLU A 62 -4.83 6.15 -13.17
CA GLU A 62 -4.33 7.35 -13.85
C GLU A 62 -5.49 8.31 -14.12
N TYR A 63 -5.29 9.59 -13.80
CA TYR A 63 -6.23 10.66 -14.12
C TYR A 63 -5.66 11.51 -15.25
N ARG A 64 -6.42 11.69 -16.32
CA ARG A 64 -6.09 12.65 -17.38
C ARG A 64 -6.99 13.86 -17.25
N VAL A 65 -6.38 15.02 -16.95
CA VAL A 65 -7.09 16.30 -16.85
C VAL A 65 -6.85 17.07 -18.14
N LEU A 66 -7.93 17.48 -18.81
CA LEU A 66 -7.88 18.31 -20.00
C LEU A 66 -8.47 19.69 -19.67
N TYR A 67 -7.62 20.72 -19.65
CA TYR A 67 -8.06 22.12 -19.52
C TYR A 67 -8.49 22.65 -20.89
N ARG A 68 -9.67 23.29 -20.97
CA ARG A 68 -10.26 23.76 -22.24
C ARG A 68 -10.30 25.30 -22.40
N GLY A 69 -9.63 26.05 -21.53
CA GLY A 69 -9.72 27.52 -21.49
C GLY A 69 -10.80 27.98 -20.53
#